data_AF-A0A939QIZ9-F1
#
_entry.id   AF-A0A939QIZ9-F1
#
_cell.length_a   1.000
_cell.length_b   1.000
_cell.length_c   1.000
_cell.angle_alpha   90.00
_cell.angle_beta   90.00
_cell.angle_gamma   90.00
#
_symmetry.space_group_name_H-M   'P 1'
#
loop_
_entity.id
_entity.type
_entity.pdbx_description
1 polymer ?
#
loop_
_entity_poly.entity_id
_entity_poly.type
_entity_poly.pdbx_seq_one_letter_code
_entity_poly.pdbx_strand_id
1 'polypeptide(L)'
;MSESLRPDVALGVRLSARIARDQFTADPRPVIDELLEMAAGHPEVLAREAGIWAGAHENSEHHRPIASALAGIPGARQWMALGRKRAGMGHRTIDPR
;
A
#
# COMPACT_ATOMS: atom_id res chain seq x y z
N MET A 1 -26.79 -10.21 3.02
CA MET A 1 -26.71 -9.21 4.10
C MET A 1 -25.27 -8.75 4.15
N SER A 2 -24.99 -7.49 3.83
CA SER A 2 -23.61 -6.97 3.89
C SER A 2 -23.32 -6.57 5.33
N GLU A 3 -22.52 -7.36 6.04
CA GLU A 3 -21.95 -6.94 7.32
C GLU A 3 -21.11 -5.68 7.09
N SER A 4 -21.36 -4.63 7.87
CA SER A 4 -20.57 -3.40 7.80
C SER A 4 -19.12 -3.73 8.19
N LEU A 5 -18.17 -3.42 7.30
CA LEU A 5 -16.75 -3.55 7.62
C LEU A 5 -16.41 -2.70 8.84
N ARG A 6 -15.50 -3.20 9.67
CA ARG A 6 -14.90 -2.37 10.73
C ARG A 6 -14.27 -1.12 10.09
N PRO A 7 -14.36 0.07 10.72
CA PRO A 7 -13.94 1.34 10.12
C PRO A 7 -12.48 1.36 9.64
N ASP A 8 -11.57 0.73 10.38
CA ASP A 8 -10.15 0.57 10.06
C ASP A 8 -9.94 -0.24 8.78
N VAL A 9 -10.71 -1.31 8.61
CA VAL A 9 -10.67 -2.17 7.41
C VAL A 9 -11.23 -1.41 6.21
N ALA A 10 -12.34 -0.71 6.38
CA ALA A 10 -12.92 0.12 5.32
C ALA A 10 -11.95 1.22 4.86
N LEU A 11 -11.26 1.88 5.80
CA LEU A 11 -10.24 2.87 5.48
C LEU A 11 -9.06 2.23 4.75
N GLY A 12 -8.55 1.11 5.22
CA GLY A 12 -7.45 0.39 4.57
C GLY A 12 -7.77 0.03 3.11
N VAL A 13 -8.98 -0.45 2.85
CA VAL A 13 -9.45 -0.74 1.48
C VAL A 13 -9.46 0.52 0.61
N ARG A 14 -9.95 1.65 1.13
CA ARG A 14 -9.98 2.92 0.39
C ARG A 14 -8.59 3.44 0.07
N LEU A 15 -7.66 3.39 1.03
CA LEU A 15 -6.27 3.79 0.84
C LEU A 15 -5.58 2.92 -0.21
N SER A 16 -5.72 1.60 -0.10
CA SER A 16 -5.20 0.66 -1.09
C SER A 16 -5.78 0.89 -2.49
N ALA A 17 -7.09 1.15 -2.59
CA ALA A 17 -7.73 1.48 -3.87
C ALA A 17 -7.22 2.79 -4.47
N ARG A 18 -6.92 3.79 -3.63
CA ARG A 18 -6.33 5.06 -4.08
C ARG A 18 -4.92 4.85 -4.61
N ILE A 19 -4.07 4.16 -3.87
CA ILE A 19 -2.69 3.84 -4.29
C ILE A 19 -2.71 3.09 -5.63
N ALA A 20 -3.57 2.07 -5.77
CA ALA A 20 -3.67 1.28 -6.99
C ALA A 20 -4.11 2.11 -8.21
N ARG A 21 -5.00 3.09 -8.01
CA ARG A 21 -5.46 3.99 -9.09
C ARG A 21 -4.33 4.84 -9.65
N ASP A 22 -3.47 5.35 -8.78
CA ASP A 22 -2.39 6.27 -9.14
C ASP A 22 -1.01 5.59 -9.21
N GLN A 23 -0.97 4.25 -9.28
CA GLN A 23 0.27 3.47 -9.14
C GLN A 23 1.33 3.74 -10.22
N PHE A 24 0.95 4.38 -11.33
CA PHE A 24 1.83 4.76 -12.43
C PHE A 24 2.08 6.27 -12.50
N THR A 25 1.71 7.03 -11.48
CA THR A 25 1.95 8.48 -11.47
C THR A 25 3.44 8.80 -11.55
N ALA A 26 3.77 9.82 -12.35
CA ALA A 26 5.11 10.40 -12.38
C ALA A 26 5.34 11.36 -11.19
N ASP A 27 4.28 11.95 -10.64
CA ASP A 27 4.34 12.81 -9.45
C ASP A 27 3.53 12.20 -8.31
N PRO A 28 4.19 11.59 -7.31
CA PRO A 28 3.50 10.95 -6.20
C PRO A 28 3.00 11.95 -5.15
N ARG A 29 3.49 13.20 -5.12
CA ARG A 29 3.16 14.19 -4.08
C ARG A 29 1.65 14.38 -3.86
N PRO A 30 0.83 14.68 -4.89
CA PRO A 30 -0.60 14.86 -4.69
C PRO A 30 -1.30 13.59 -4.18
N VAL A 31 -0.77 12.41 -4.50
CA VAL A 31 -1.30 11.15 -4.00
C VAL A 31 -0.98 10.99 -2.52
N ILE A 32 0.25 11.32 -2.10
CA ILE A 32 0.64 11.26 -0.69
C ILE A 32 -0.17 12.25 0.16
N ASP A 33 -0.37 13.47 -0.33
CA ASP A 33 -1.14 14.49 0.38
C ASP A 33 -2.58 14.01 0.60
N GLU A 34 -3.24 13.49 -0.44
CA GLU A 34 -4.60 12.96 -0.30
C GLU A 34 -4.67 11.72 0.61
N LEU A 35 -3.67 10.84 0.56
CA LEU A 35 -3.62 9.68 1.47
C LEU A 35 -3.49 10.11 2.93
N LEU A 36 -2.72 11.16 3.21
CA LEU A 36 -2.59 11.74 4.55
C LEU A 36 -3.90 12.35 5.02
N GLU A 37 -4.61 13.07 4.13
CA GLU A 37 -5.93 13.62 4.43
C GLU A 37 -6.97 12.52 4.69
N MET A 38 -7.02 11.49 3.84
CA MET A 38 -7.91 10.34 3.99
C MET A 38 -7.70 9.59 5.32
N ALA A 39 -6.46 9.54 5.78
CA ALA A 39 -6.06 8.83 6.99
C ALA A 39 -5.98 9.75 8.23
N ALA A 40 -6.47 10.98 8.14
CA ALA A 40 -6.51 11.90 9.28
C ALA A 40 -7.21 11.23 10.48
N GLY A 41 -6.49 11.10 11.60
CA GLY A 41 -6.95 10.40 12.81
C GLY A 41 -6.61 8.90 12.88
N HIS A 42 -6.09 8.30 11.81
CA HIS A 42 -5.70 6.89 11.72
C HIS A 42 -4.35 6.69 10.97
N PRO A 43 -3.27 7.39 11.37
CA PRO A 43 -1.98 7.33 10.67
C PRO A 43 -1.36 5.92 10.64
N GLU A 44 -1.69 5.06 11.61
CA GLU A 44 -1.26 3.67 11.68
C GLU A 44 -1.82 2.81 10.54
N VAL A 45 -3.05 3.09 10.09
CA VAL A 45 -3.68 2.38 8.97
C VAL A 45 -2.97 2.75 7.68
N LEU A 46 -2.69 4.05 7.48
CA LEU A 46 -1.92 4.53 6.34
C LEU A 46 -0.50 3.95 6.32
N ALA A 47 0.21 4.00 7.45
CA ALA A 47 1.55 3.43 7.56
C ALA A 47 1.57 1.95 7.17
N ARG A 48 0.57 1.18 7.61
CA ARG A 48 0.42 -0.24 7.27
C ARG A 48 0.20 -0.45 5.78
N GLU A 49 -0.80 0.20 5.19
CA GLU A 49 -1.13 0.00 3.77
C GLU A 49 0.00 0.50 2.84
N ALA A 50 0.53 1.70 3.11
CA ALA A 50 1.65 2.28 2.36
C ALA A 50 2.90 1.41 2.40
N GLY A 51 3.25 0.91 3.59
CA GLY A 51 4.42 0.06 3.76
C GLY A 51 4.27 -1.30 3.07
N ILE A 52 3.11 -1.95 3.18
CA ILE A 52 2.84 -3.21 2.47
C ILE A 52 2.95 -3.01 0.95
N TRP A 53 2.35 -1.94 0.42
CA TRP A 53 2.38 -1.68 -1.01
C TRP A 53 3.78 -1.35 -1.51
N ALA A 54 4.50 -0.48 -0.81
CA ALA A 54 5.88 -0.11 -1.13
C ALA A 54 6.81 -1.33 -1.11
N GLY A 55 6.68 -2.21 -0.12
CA GLY A 55 7.47 -3.44 -0.04
C GLY A 55 7.16 -4.44 -1.14
N ALA A 56 5.90 -4.51 -1.60
CA ALA A 56 5.51 -5.40 -2.70
C ALA A 56 6.09 -4.95 -4.06
N HIS A 57 6.32 -3.65 -4.24
CA HIS A 57 6.76 -3.06 -5.51
C HIS A 57 8.14 -2.40 -5.44
N GLU A 58 8.93 -2.68 -4.40
CA GLU A 58 10.23 -2.02 -4.15
C GLU A 58 11.21 -2.15 -5.33
N ASN A 59 11.10 -3.24 -6.10
CA ASN A 59 11.97 -3.55 -7.24
C ASN A 59 11.28 -3.28 -8.60
N SER A 60 10.10 -2.66 -8.62
CA SER A 60 9.40 -2.34 -9.87
C SER A 60 9.78 -0.95 -10.37
N GLU A 61 10.43 -0.88 -11.53
CA GLU A 61 10.80 0.40 -12.15
C GLU A 61 9.58 1.28 -12.45
N HIS A 62 8.46 0.66 -12.87
CA HIS A 62 7.21 1.36 -13.20
C HIS A 62 6.52 1.98 -11.98
N HIS A 63 6.75 1.44 -10.80
CA HIS A 63 6.13 1.91 -9.55
C HIS A 63 7.10 2.68 -8.65
N ARG A 64 8.36 2.82 -9.07
CA ARG A 64 9.43 3.38 -8.25
C ARG A 64 9.09 4.76 -7.65
N PRO A 65 8.49 5.74 -8.39
CA PRO A 65 8.17 7.04 -7.81
C PRO A 65 7.20 6.94 -6.62
N ILE A 66 6.08 6.25 -6.80
CA ILE A 66 5.05 6.09 -5.76
C ILE A 66 5.52 5.16 -4.64
N ALA A 67 6.20 4.05 -4.94
CA ALA A 67 6.72 3.12 -3.92
C ALA A 67 7.74 3.81 -2.99
N SER A 68 8.63 4.63 -3.55
CA SER A 68 9.60 5.40 -2.77
C SER A 68 8.93 6.43 -1.87
N ALA A 69 7.93 7.15 -2.38
CA ALA A 69 7.17 8.12 -1.62
C ALA A 69 6.38 7.48 -0.46
N LEU A 70 5.71 6.36 -0.72
CA LEU A 70 4.98 5.58 0.30
C LEU A 70 5.90 5.04 1.39
N ALA A 71 7.12 4.60 1.04
CA ALA A 71 8.12 4.16 2.01
C ALA A 71 8.65 5.31 2.90
N GLY A 72 8.45 6.57 2.49
CA GLY A 72 8.77 7.76 3.26
C GLY A 72 7.73 8.12 4.34
N ILE A 73 6.53 7.54 4.30
CA ILE A 73 5.49 7.81 5.30
C ILE A 73 5.95 7.30 6.69
N PRO A 74 5.80 8.11 7.77
CA PRO A 74 6.14 7.69 9.12
C PRO A 74 5.52 6.35 9.49
N GLY A 75 6.35 5.41 9.95
CA GLY A 75 5.91 4.06 10.33
C GLY A 75 5.68 3.08 9.18
N ALA A 76 5.82 3.48 7.90
CA ALA A 76 5.57 2.57 6.77
C ALA A 76 6.66 1.48 6.62
N ARG A 77 7.92 1.82 6.87
CA ARG A 77 9.06 0.90 6.64
C ARG A 77 8.96 -0.43 7.39
N GLN A 78 8.37 -0.45 8.58
CA GLN A 78 8.20 -1.68 9.38
C GLN A 78 7.31 -2.72 8.67
N TRP A 79 6.42 -2.28 7.78
CA TRP A 79 5.46 -3.12 7.07
C TRP A 79 5.96 -3.59 5.70
N MET A 80 7.06 -3.02 5.19
CA MET A 80 7.62 -3.39 3.88
C MET A 80 8.04 -4.86 3.82
N ALA A 81 8.54 -5.42 4.91
CA ALA A 81 8.90 -6.84 4.98
C ALA A 81 7.69 -7.76 4.72
N LEU A 82 6.51 -7.37 5.21
CA LEU A 82 5.27 -8.10 4.93
C LEU A 82 4.86 -7.96 3.47
N GLY A 83 5.00 -6.76 2.90
CA GLY A 83 4.78 -6.50 1.47
C GLY A 83 5.62 -7.41 0.56
N ARG A 84 6.94 -7.42 0.78
CA ARG A 84 7.88 -8.31 0.08
C ARG A 84 7.47 -9.77 0.18
N LYS A 85 7.17 -10.24 1.40
CA LYS A 85 6.77 -11.63 1.65
C LYS A 85 5.52 -11.99 0.84
N ARG A 86 4.51 -11.11 0.79
CA ARG A 86 3.27 -11.33 0.03
C ARG A 86 3.51 -11.39 -1.48
N ALA A 87 4.33 -10.49 -2.02
CA ALA A 87 4.69 -10.51 -3.44
C ALA A 87 5.43 -11.81 -3.82
N GLY A 88 6.39 -12.26 -2.99
CA GLY A 88 7.12 -13.51 -3.22
C GLY A 88 6.27 -14.79 -3.13
N MET A 89 5.12 -14.75 -2.45
CA MET A 89 4.19 -15.89 -2.39
C MET A 89 3.31 -16.00 -3.65
N GLY A 90 3.00 -14.89 -4.33
CA GLY A 90 2.18 -14.88 -5.55
C GLY A 90 2.85 -15.52 -6.78
N HIS A 91 4.18 -15.73 -6.73
CA HIS A 91 4.96 -16.32 -7.82
C HIS A 91 5.28 -17.82 -7.63
N ARG A 92 4.82 -18.45 -6.55
CA ARG A 92 4.83 -19.92 -6.45
C ARG A 92 3.64 -20.45 -7.24
N THR A 93 3.87 -20.64 -8.53
CA THR A 93 3.07 -21.54 -9.37
C THR A 93 2.85 -22.82 -8.57
N ILE A 94 1.58 -23.15 -8.31
CA ILE A 94 1.20 -24.45 -7.78
C ILE A 94 1.57 -25.43 -8.89
N ASP A 95 2.71 -26.10 -8.73
CA ASP A 95 3.12 -27.21 -9.61
C ASP A 95 2.20 -28.40 -9.26
N PRO A 96 1.30 -28.82 -10.17
CA PRO A 96 0.47 -30.00 -9.94
C PRO A 96 1.34 -31.23 -10.20
N ARG A 97 1.83 -31.85 -9.12
CA ARG A 97 2.32 -33.23 -9.18
C ARG A 97 1.14 -34.20 -9.22
#